data_AF-A0A7M7N011-F1
#
_entry.id   AF-A0A7M7N011-F1
#
_cell.length_a   1.000
_cell.length_b   1.000
_cell.length_c   1.000
_cell.angle_alpha   90.00
_cell.angle_beta   90.00
_cell.angle_gamma   90.00
#
_symmetry.space_group_name_H-M   'P 1'
#
loop_
_entity.id
_entity.type
_entity.pdbx_description
1 polymer ?
#
loop_
_entity_poly.entity_id
_entity_poly.type
_entity_poly.pdbx_seq_one_letter_code
_entity_poly.pdbx_strand_id
1 'polypeptide(L)'
;MSPSAKTTAVMRHVLISDGCPVDDSVQFVRSSDLKERKFSVKAGGFLNNLPQVFMQCKAHLCHALDTDSRCSLGCLSRGGRVRRDVSLTSVSLTASLSHGPVKTRLRRGTDLHVADAAQTQISKLNQATKITIFALAGGMLVIAIAFIVLAVMTSKRRPTNNHIRS
;
A
#
# COMPACT_ATOMS: atom_id res chain seq x y z
N MET A 1 -6.13 0.32 -19.12
CA MET A 1 -5.88 0.62 -17.69
C MET A 1 -6.99 1.49 -17.14
N SER A 2 -7.37 1.31 -15.87
CA SER A 2 -8.43 2.09 -15.21
C SER A 2 -8.10 2.30 -13.72
N PRO A 3 -8.60 3.37 -13.08
CA PRO A 3 -8.46 3.56 -11.63
C PRO A 3 -9.20 2.51 -10.78
N SER A 4 -10.20 1.84 -11.37
CA SER A 4 -11.04 0.82 -10.73
C SER A 4 -10.89 -0.55 -11.38
N ALA A 5 -11.04 -1.61 -10.59
CA ALA A 5 -11.06 -2.99 -11.06
C ALA A 5 -12.31 -3.35 -11.88
N LYS A 6 -13.36 -2.50 -11.87
CA LYS A 6 -14.57 -2.74 -12.64
C LYS A 6 -14.33 -2.61 -14.15
N THR A 7 -14.84 -3.57 -14.92
CA THR A 7 -14.81 -3.56 -16.39
C THR A 7 -15.61 -2.41 -17.00
N THR A 8 -16.55 -1.81 -16.27
CA THR A 8 -17.39 -0.66 -16.67
C THR A 8 -16.82 0.72 -16.31
N ALA A 9 -15.55 0.80 -15.90
CA ALA A 9 -14.94 2.07 -15.50
C ALA A 9 -15.11 3.17 -16.56
N VAL A 10 -15.58 4.35 -16.13
CA VAL A 10 -15.85 5.51 -17.01
C VAL A 10 -14.55 6.04 -17.63
N MET A 11 -13.46 6.08 -16.84
CA MET A 11 -12.13 6.48 -17.31
C MET A 11 -11.27 5.25 -17.62
N ARG A 12 -10.84 5.11 -18.88
CA ARG A 12 -9.90 4.06 -19.31
C ARG A 12 -8.84 4.62 -20.25
N HIS A 13 -7.60 4.20 -20.03
CA HIS A 13 -6.50 4.40 -20.98
C HIS A 13 -6.28 3.11 -21.76
N VAL A 14 -6.49 3.13 -23.08
CA VAL A 14 -6.37 1.94 -23.94
C VAL A 14 -4.90 1.79 -24.32
N LEU A 15 -4.33 0.60 -24.07
CA LEU A 15 -2.94 0.30 -24.41
C LEU A 15 -2.84 -0.41 -25.76
N ILE A 16 -3.71 -1.40 -25.97
CA ILE A 16 -3.74 -2.26 -27.14
C ILE A 16 -5.21 -2.34 -27.60
N SER A 17 -5.45 -2.13 -28.90
CA SER A 17 -6.75 -2.32 -29.54
C SER A 17 -6.58 -3.26 -30.73
N ASP A 18 -7.41 -4.31 -30.82
CA ASP A 18 -7.39 -5.27 -31.94
C ASP A 18 -6.00 -5.87 -32.26
N GLY A 19 -5.20 -6.09 -31.21
CA GLY A 19 -3.84 -6.60 -31.30
C GLY A 19 -2.78 -5.55 -31.67
N CYS A 20 -3.17 -4.31 -31.90
CA CYS A 20 -2.27 -3.20 -32.22
C CYS A 20 -1.94 -2.35 -30.99
N PRO A 21 -0.68 -1.89 -30.84
CA PRO A 21 -0.34 -0.92 -29.82
C PRO A 21 -0.96 0.42 -30.21
N VAL A 22 -1.77 0.99 -29.32
CA VAL A 22 -2.33 2.35 -29.49
C VAL A 22 -1.70 3.34 -28.51
N ASP A 23 -1.01 2.84 -27.50
CA ASP A 23 -0.13 3.61 -26.64
C ASP A 23 1.32 3.41 -27.09
N ASP A 24 2.03 4.52 -27.35
CA ASP A 24 3.38 4.51 -27.92
C ASP A 24 4.43 3.89 -26.98
N SER A 25 4.11 3.72 -25.70
CA SER A 25 5.02 3.08 -24.75
C SER A 25 4.89 1.56 -24.72
N VAL A 26 3.90 1.00 -25.44
CA VAL A 26 3.71 -0.44 -25.54
C VAL A 26 4.79 -1.06 -26.42
N GLN A 27 5.49 -2.05 -25.89
CA GLN A 27 6.45 -2.84 -26.66
C GLN A 27 6.12 -4.32 -26.55
N PHE A 28 5.89 -4.98 -27.68
CA PHE A 28 5.70 -6.42 -27.70
C PHE A 28 7.03 -7.15 -27.50
N VAL A 29 7.03 -8.10 -26.59
CA VAL A 29 8.20 -8.94 -26.31
C VAL A 29 7.98 -10.28 -27.00
N ARG A 30 9.00 -10.75 -27.74
CA ARG A 30 8.93 -12.06 -28.41
C ARG A 30 8.74 -13.16 -27.38
N SER A 31 7.84 -14.09 -27.69
CA SER A 31 7.63 -15.34 -26.94
C SER A 31 7.81 -16.50 -27.90
N SER A 32 8.51 -17.55 -27.46
CA SER A 32 8.59 -18.83 -28.18
C SER A 32 7.38 -19.73 -27.92
N ASP A 33 6.59 -19.44 -26.87
CA ASP A 33 5.36 -20.15 -26.57
C ASP A 33 4.17 -19.49 -27.29
N LEU A 34 3.48 -20.28 -28.11
CA LEU A 34 2.27 -19.87 -28.84
C LEU A 34 1.09 -19.57 -27.91
N LYS A 35 1.12 -20.05 -26.67
CA LYS A 35 0.09 -19.81 -25.64
C LYS A 35 0.31 -18.52 -24.88
N GLU A 36 1.43 -17.82 -25.12
CA GLU A 36 1.81 -16.65 -24.34
C GLU A 36 2.03 -15.42 -25.23
N ARG A 37 1.49 -14.28 -24.78
CA ARG A 37 1.74 -12.97 -25.38
C ARG A 37 2.28 -12.02 -24.32
N LYS A 38 3.48 -11.49 -24.55
CA LYS A 38 4.17 -10.58 -23.64
C LYS A 38 4.22 -9.18 -24.22
N PHE A 39 4.00 -8.19 -23.37
CA PHE A 39 4.24 -6.80 -23.70
C PHE A 39 4.70 -6.04 -22.46
N SER A 40 5.46 -4.97 -22.67
CA SER A 40 5.81 -3.98 -21.65
C SER A 40 5.12 -2.65 -21.96
N VAL A 41 4.91 -1.83 -20.93
CA VAL A 41 4.26 -0.52 -21.04
C VAL A 41 4.82 0.43 -19.98
N LYS A 42 4.96 1.71 -20.31
CA LYS A 42 5.33 2.73 -19.31
C LYS A 42 4.08 3.21 -18.60
N ALA A 43 3.97 2.90 -17.31
CA ALA A 43 2.83 3.35 -16.50
C ALA A 43 2.93 4.84 -16.10
N GLY A 44 4.09 5.50 -16.26
CA GLY A 44 4.38 6.84 -15.75
C GLY A 44 3.33 7.90 -16.12
N GLY A 45 2.96 8.03 -17.39
CA GLY A 45 1.98 9.03 -17.84
C GLY A 45 0.57 8.85 -17.24
N PHE A 46 0.19 7.61 -16.91
CA PHE A 46 -1.13 7.28 -16.37
C PHE A 46 -1.17 7.31 -14.83
N LEU A 47 -0.03 7.09 -14.19
CA LEU A 47 0.13 7.02 -12.74
C LEU A 47 0.32 8.38 -12.08
N ASN A 48 0.64 9.44 -12.82
CA ASN A 48 1.05 10.71 -12.21
C ASN A 48 0.04 11.31 -11.21
N ASN A 49 -1.26 10.99 -11.31
CA ASN A 49 -2.32 11.51 -10.43
C ASN A 49 -3.26 10.45 -9.84
N LEU A 50 -3.00 9.16 -10.07
CA LEU A 50 -3.87 8.07 -9.61
C LEU A 50 -3.11 7.22 -8.59
N PRO A 51 -3.59 6.99 -7.36
CA PRO A 51 -2.84 6.24 -6.34
C PRO A 51 -2.58 4.78 -6.75
N GLN A 52 -3.45 4.23 -7.60
CA GLN A 52 -3.35 2.89 -8.14
C GLN A 52 -4.13 2.75 -9.44
N VAL A 53 -3.74 1.77 -10.25
CA VAL A 53 -4.43 1.43 -11.49
C VAL A 53 -4.53 -0.08 -11.69
N PHE A 54 -5.57 -0.49 -12.41
CA PHE A 54 -5.82 -1.87 -12.83
C PHE A 54 -5.63 -1.99 -14.33
N MET A 55 -5.00 -3.08 -14.76
CA MET A 55 -4.88 -3.45 -16.16
C MET A 55 -5.96 -4.49 -16.48
N GLN A 56 -6.73 -4.23 -17.53
CA GLN A 56 -7.82 -5.09 -17.98
C GLN A 56 -7.50 -5.49 -19.43
N CYS A 57 -7.52 -6.79 -19.71
CA CYS A 57 -7.19 -7.35 -21.01
C CYS A 57 -8.35 -8.24 -21.48
N LYS A 58 -8.64 -8.18 -22.77
CA LYS A 58 -9.47 -9.18 -23.46
C LYS A 58 -8.56 -9.95 -24.41
N ALA A 59 -8.35 -11.22 -24.12
CA ALA A 59 -7.52 -12.11 -24.92
C ALA A 59 -8.42 -12.99 -25.80
N HIS A 60 -8.03 -13.16 -27.07
CA HIS A 60 -8.61 -14.16 -27.95
C HIS A 60 -7.78 -15.43 -27.86
N LEU A 61 -8.45 -16.56 -27.59
CA LEU A 61 -7.88 -17.88 -27.60
C LEU A 61 -8.32 -18.56 -28.89
N CYS A 62 -7.36 -19.08 -29.63
CA CYS A 62 -7.59 -19.77 -30.89
C CYS A 62 -6.93 -21.14 -30.87
N HIS A 63 -7.41 -22.03 -31.72
CA HIS A 63 -6.73 -23.29 -31.95
C HIS A 63 -5.38 -23.04 -32.65
N ALA A 64 -4.32 -23.68 -32.18
CA ALA A 64 -2.95 -23.38 -32.66
C ALA A 64 -2.74 -23.69 -34.16
N LEU A 65 -3.56 -24.58 -34.73
CA LEU A 65 -3.50 -24.99 -36.13
C LEU A 65 -4.46 -24.21 -37.04
N ASP A 66 -5.33 -23.37 -36.47
CA ASP A 66 -6.31 -22.60 -37.25
C ASP A 66 -5.68 -21.31 -37.78
N THR A 67 -5.27 -21.36 -39.05
CA THR A 67 -4.64 -20.26 -39.77
C THR A 67 -5.61 -19.14 -40.16
N ASP A 68 -6.92 -19.40 -40.14
CA ASP A 68 -7.96 -18.42 -40.45
C ASP A 68 -8.53 -17.75 -39.19
N SER A 69 -8.10 -18.19 -38.01
CA SER A 69 -8.52 -17.65 -36.72
C SER A 69 -8.14 -16.19 -36.48
N ARG A 70 -8.83 -15.53 -35.54
CA ARG A 70 -8.50 -14.16 -35.11
C ARG A 70 -7.03 -13.98 -34.69
N CYS A 71 -6.39 -15.04 -34.19
CA CYS A 71 -5.01 -15.01 -33.69
C CYS A 71 -3.96 -14.92 -34.81
N SER A 72 -4.23 -15.43 -36.01
CA SER A 72 -3.32 -15.36 -37.16
C SER A 72 -3.26 -13.97 -37.78
N LEU A 73 -4.35 -13.21 -37.64
CA LEU A 73 -4.49 -11.85 -38.18
C LEU A 73 -3.60 -10.81 -37.48
N GLY A 74 -3.14 -11.09 -36.26
CA GLY A 74 -2.30 -10.16 -35.50
C GLY A 74 -2.95 -8.79 -35.29
N CYS A 75 -2.17 -7.72 -35.51
CA CYS A 75 -2.62 -6.33 -35.40
C CYS A 75 -3.53 -5.93 -36.58
N LEU A 76 -4.80 -5.63 -36.28
CA LEU A 76 -5.77 -5.09 -37.22
C LEU A 76 -5.95 -3.58 -37.00
N SER A 77 -5.07 -2.77 -37.58
CA SER A 77 -5.22 -1.30 -37.52
C SER A 77 -6.41 -0.84 -38.35
N ARG A 78 -7.05 0.28 -37.96
CA ARG A 78 -8.11 0.95 -38.73
C ARG A 78 -7.59 1.31 -40.13
N GLY A 79 -7.88 0.48 -41.12
CA GLY A 79 -7.44 0.67 -42.52
C GLY A 79 -6.91 -0.61 -43.18
N GLY A 80 -6.52 -1.62 -42.40
CA GLY A 80 -6.26 -2.95 -42.93
C GLY A 80 -7.56 -3.61 -43.38
N ARG A 81 -7.55 -4.32 -44.52
CA ARG A 81 -8.68 -5.14 -44.96
C ARG A 81 -8.93 -6.21 -43.91
N VAL A 82 -9.87 -5.97 -42.99
CA VAL A 82 -10.39 -6.98 -42.09
C VAL A 82 -11.17 -7.95 -42.96
N ARG A 83 -10.63 -9.15 -43.19
CA ARG A 83 -11.50 -10.27 -43.57
C ARG A 83 -12.46 -10.42 -42.41
N ARG A 84 -13.74 -10.10 -42.65
CA ARG A 84 -14.80 -10.36 -41.66
C ARG A 84 -14.63 -11.80 -41.23
N ASP A 85 -14.82 -12.05 -39.94
CA ASP A 85 -14.90 -13.39 -39.37
C ASP A 85 -16.14 -14.09 -39.99
N VAL A 86 -15.96 -14.61 -41.21
CA VAL A 86 -16.96 -15.36 -41.99
C VAL A 86 -16.48 -16.80 -42.02
N SER A 87 -16.07 -17.32 -40.88
CA SER A 87 -15.92 -18.74 -40.70
C SER A 87 -16.77 -19.16 -39.53
N LEU A 88 -17.89 -19.81 -39.83
CA LEU A 88 -18.71 -20.57 -38.87
C LEU A 88 -17.90 -21.70 -38.20
N THR A 89 -16.60 -21.84 -38.52
CA THR A 89 -15.70 -22.92 -38.11
C THR A 89 -14.59 -22.46 -37.15
N SER A 90 -14.22 -21.18 -37.11
CA SER A 90 -13.17 -20.69 -36.20
C SER A 90 -13.75 -20.33 -34.83
N VAL A 91 -13.81 -21.31 -33.92
CA VAL A 91 -14.21 -21.09 -32.53
C VAL A 91 -13.11 -20.30 -31.83
N SER A 92 -13.25 -18.97 -31.75
CA SER A 92 -12.37 -18.12 -30.95
C SER A 92 -13.03 -17.78 -29.60
N LEU A 93 -12.40 -18.20 -28.50
CA LEU A 93 -12.90 -17.92 -27.15
C LEU A 93 -12.29 -16.61 -26.66
N THR A 94 -13.12 -15.69 -26.14
CA THR A 94 -12.62 -14.44 -25.55
C THR A 94 -12.54 -14.57 -24.03
N ALA A 95 -11.33 -14.43 -23.47
CA ALA A 95 -11.09 -14.43 -22.03
C ALA A 95 -10.83 -13.00 -21.51
N SER A 96 -11.47 -12.63 -20.41
CA SER A 96 -11.22 -11.34 -19.73
C SER A 96 -10.27 -11.56 -18.56
N LEU A 97 -9.16 -10.82 -18.55
CA LEU A 97 -8.10 -10.91 -17.54
C LEU A 97 -7.91 -9.56 -16.87
N SER A 98 -7.70 -9.56 -15.56
CA SER A 98 -7.45 -8.36 -14.77
C SER A 98 -6.19 -8.50 -13.94
N HIS A 99 -5.31 -7.49 -13.99
CA HIS A 99 -4.06 -7.44 -13.22
C HIS A 99 -4.00 -6.13 -12.41
N GLY A 100 -3.52 -6.21 -11.17
CA GLY A 100 -3.34 -5.04 -10.30
C GLY A 100 -3.87 -5.25 -8.88
N PRO A 101 -3.84 -4.20 -8.04
CA PRO A 101 -3.49 -2.82 -8.40
C PRO A 101 -1.99 -2.59 -8.58
N VAL A 102 -1.61 -1.86 -9.62
CA VAL A 102 -0.29 -1.24 -9.76
C VAL A 102 -0.34 0.08 -9.00
N LYS A 103 0.37 0.14 -7.87
CA LYS A 103 0.40 1.33 -7.01
C LYS A 103 1.46 2.31 -7.48
N THR A 104 1.15 3.59 -7.37
CA THR A 104 2.11 4.65 -7.64
C THR A 104 2.96 4.86 -6.41
N ARG A 105 4.26 5.05 -6.62
CA ARG A 105 5.06 5.73 -5.60
C ARG A 105 4.63 7.19 -5.64
N LEU A 106 3.66 7.54 -4.81
CA LEU A 106 3.43 8.95 -4.48
C LEU A 106 4.76 9.44 -3.90
N ARG A 107 5.51 10.22 -4.68
CA ARG A 107 6.52 11.09 -4.10
C ARG A 107 5.74 12.07 -3.26
N ARG A 108 5.65 11.79 -1.95
CA ARG A 108 5.32 12.80 -0.97
C ARG A 108 6.34 13.91 -1.21
N GLY A 109 5.90 15.01 -1.84
CA GLY A 109 6.62 16.27 -1.76
C GLY A 109 6.87 16.53 -0.28
N THR A 110 8.11 16.89 0.03
CA THR A 110 8.66 17.06 1.39
C THR A 110 8.84 15.76 2.19
N ASP A 111 9.83 14.97 1.79
CA ASP A 111 10.88 14.58 2.76
C ASP A 111 11.89 15.75 2.79
N LEU A 112 11.39 16.94 3.16
CA LEU A 112 12.21 17.87 3.93
C LEU A 112 12.43 17.11 5.23
N HIS A 113 13.70 16.89 5.55
CA HIS A 113 14.26 16.55 6.85
C HIS A 113 13.42 16.95 8.09
N VAL A 114 12.24 16.35 8.31
CA VAL A 114 11.32 16.69 9.42
C VAL A 114 10.53 15.46 9.92
N ALA A 115 10.80 14.25 9.41
CA ALA A 115 10.24 13.02 9.98
C ALA A 115 11.19 12.28 10.94
N ASP A 116 12.37 12.83 11.23
CA ASP A 116 13.27 12.33 12.30
C ASP A 116 13.22 13.20 13.58
N ALA A 117 12.74 14.45 13.47
CA ALA A 117 12.61 15.35 14.62
C ALA A 117 11.33 15.11 15.46
N ALA A 118 10.31 14.44 14.92
CA ALA A 118 9.03 14.22 15.63
C ALA A 118 8.86 12.78 16.18
N GLN A 119 9.59 11.77 15.68
CA GLN A 119 9.58 10.42 16.25
C GLN A 119 10.48 10.32 17.50
N THR A 120 11.54 11.14 17.54
CA THR A 120 12.52 11.15 18.63
C THR A 120 12.01 11.84 19.91
N GLN A 121 10.96 12.67 19.82
CA GLN A 121 10.40 13.38 20.98
C GLN A 121 9.24 12.62 21.66
N ILE A 122 8.38 11.92 20.91
CA ILE A 122 7.26 11.14 21.48
C ILE A 122 7.78 9.86 22.17
N SER A 123 8.85 9.26 21.64
CA SER A 123 9.51 8.09 22.25
C SER A 123 10.23 8.44 23.56
N LYS A 124 10.73 9.68 23.70
CA LYS A 124 11.32 10.20 24.94
C LYS A 124 10.28 10.57 25.99
N LEU A 125 9.09 11.03 25.58
CA LEU A 125 8.02 11.35 26.53
C LEU A 125 7.47 10.11 27.23
N ASN A 126 7.37 8.96 26.53
CA ASN A 126 6.89 7.69 27.08
C ASN A 126 7.94 6.90 27.88
N GLN A 127 9.22 7.23 27.76
CA GLN A 127 10.29 6.64 28.58
C GLN A 127 10.52 7.46 29.87
N ALA A 128 10.31 8.78 29.80
CA ALA A 128 10.35 9.64 30.98
C ALA A 128 9.11 9.49 31.89
N THR A 129 7.92 9.18 31.35
CA THR A 129 6.70 8.99 32.17
C THR A 129 6.73 7.71 33.01
N LYS A 130 7.43 6.66 32.58
CA LYS A 130 7.57 5.44 33.40
C LYS A 130 8.50 5.66 34.60
N ILE A 131 9.50 6.54 34.51
CA ILE A 131 10.48 6.77 35.58
C ILE A 131 9.94 7.76 36.64
N THR A 132 9.17 8.78 36.24
CA THR A 132 8.59 9.76 37.20
C THR A 132 7.53 9.17 38.12
N ILE A 133 6.78 8.17 37.68
CA ILE A 133 5.73 7.56 38.52
C ILE A 133 6.33 6.74 39.68
N PHE A 134 7.43 6.01 39.44
CA PHE A 134 8.11 5.25 40.51
C PHE A 134 8.85 6.16 41.50
N ALA A 135 9.39 7.30 41.06
CA ALA A 135 10.09 8.23 41.93
C ALA A 135 9.16 8.94 42.93
N LEU A 136 7.94 9.29 42.51
CA LEU A 136 6.96 9.99 43.37
C LEU A 136 6.29 9.04 44.38
N ALA A 137 5.97 7.80 43.99
CA ALA A 137 5.35 6.83 44.90
C ALA A 137 6.35 6.29 45.95
N GLY A 138 7.60 6.02 45.54
CA GLY A 138 8.64 5.53 46.44
C GLY A 138 9.10 6.57 47.46
N GLY A 139 9.30 7.82 47.02
CA GLY A 139 9.70 8.92 47.89
C GLY A 139 8.67 9.24 48.97
N MET A 140 7.38 9.27 48.60
CA MET A 140 6.29 9.52 49.56
C MET A 140 6.17 8.43 50.62
N LEU A 141 6.43 7.17 50.27
CA LEU A 141 6.39 6.06 51.24
C LEU A 141 7.53 6.15 52.26
N VAL A 142 8.75 6.47 51.82
CA VAL A 142 9.90 6.63 52.72
C VAL A 142 9.70 7.81 53.67
N ILE A 143 9.17 8.94 53.16
CA ILE A 143 8.86 10.12 53.97
C ILE A 143 7.78 9.80 55.02
N ALA A 144 6.71 9.11 54.64
CA ALA A 144 5.66 8.69 55.57
C ALA A 144 6.18 7.78 56.68
N ILE A 145 7.03 6.81 56.36
CA ILE A 145 7.65 5.91 57.35
C ILE A 145 8.56 6.70 58.30
N ALA A 146 9.36 7.64 57.78
CA ALA A 146 10.23 8.48 58.61
C ALA A 146 9.41 9.34 59.61
N PHE A 147 8.30 9.93 59.17
CA PHE A 147 7.40 10.69 60.06
C PHE A 147 6.77 9.81 61.14
N ILE A 148 6.32 8.59 60.79
CA ILE A 148 5.77 7.64 61.77
C ILE A 148 6.83 7.26 62.79
N VAL A 149 8.06 6.96 62.37
CA VAL A 149 9.17 6.63 63.29
C VAL A 149 9.50 7.82 64.18
N LEU A 150 9.55 9.04 63.65
CA LEU A 150 9.77 10.26 64.46
C LEU A 150 8.65 10.46 65.49
N ALA A 151 7.38 10.26 65.11
CA ALA A 151 6.24 10.37 66.00
C ALA A 151 6.30 9.31 67.12
N VAL A 152 6.67 8.07 66.79
CA VAL A 152 6.86 6.99 67.77
C VAL A 152 8.06 7.25 68.68
N MET A 153 9.15 7.79 68.13
CA MET A 153 10.34 8.15 68.92
C MET A 153 10.07 9.32 69.84
N THR A 154 9.32 10.33 69.40
CA THR A 154 8.94 11.48 70.23
C THR A 154 7.86 11.12 71.25
N SER A 155 6.97 10.17 70.95
CA SER A 155 6.02 9.65 71.94
C SER A 155 6.71 8.76 72.98
N LYS A 156 7.72 7.95 72.57
CA LYS A 156 8.58 7.20 73.50
C LYS A 156 9.58 8.05 74.27
N ARG A 157 10.08 9.16 73.68
CA ARG A 157 10.98 10.14 74.31
C ARG A 157 10.24 11.28 75.02
N ARG A 158 8.93 11.19 75.25
CA ARG A 158 8.28 11.98 76.29
C ARG A 158 8.49 11.24 77.61
N PRO A 159 9.56 11.52 78.38
CA PRO A 159 9.52 11.19 79.80
C PRO A 159 8.32 11.93 80.37
N THR A 160 7.46 11.20 81.07
CA THR A 160 6.45 11.76 81.97
C THR A 160 7.14 12.67 82.97
N ASN A 161 7.32 13.95 82.64
CA ASN A 161 7.67 14.97 83.62
C ASN A 161 6.36 15.47 84.25
N ASN A 162 5.75 14.60 85.05
CA ASN A 162 4.78 14.99 86.04
C ASN A 162 5.55 15.23 87.34
N HIS A 163 5.76 16.50 87.69
CA HIS A 163 5.95 16.88 89.09
C HIS A 163 5.42 18.30 89.36
N ILE A 164 4.21 18.34 89.94
CA ILE A 164 3.74 19.13 91.10
C ILE A 164 4.19 20.61 91.22
N ARG A 165 3.23 21.57 91.16
CA ARG A 165 2.88 22.52 92.26
C ARG A 165 1.75 23.50 91.86
N SER A 166 0.56 23.33 92.45
CA SER A 166 -0.15 24.32 93.29
C SER A 166 -1.39 23.69 93.89
#